data_AF-A0A357F440-F1
#
_entry.id   AF-A0A357F440-F1
#
_cell.length_a   1.000
_cell.length_b   1.000
_cell.length_c   1.000
_cell.angle_alpha   90.00
_cell.angle_beta   90.00
_cell.angle_gamma   90.00
#
_symmetry.space_group_name_H-M   'P 1'
#
loop_
_entity.id
_entity.type
_entity.pdbx_description
1 polymer ?
#
loop_
_entity_poly.entity_id
_entity_poly.type
_entity_poly.pdbx_seq_one_letter_code
_entity_poly.pdbx_strand_id
1 'polypeptide(L)' 'IQEVYRLQGVNINDKHIEVIVRQMLRWVKIREVGDTDFLMEEQVDRFRYEDENRRVAENSGQTAVGEPLLLGITKASLST' A
#
# COMPACT_ATOMS: atom_id res chain seq x y z
N ILE A 1 5.56 19.65 -1.83
CA ILE A 1 6.88 19.04 -1.51
C ILE A 1 7.98 19.61 -2.40
N GLN A 2 7.90 19.45 -3.73
CA GLN A 2 8.96 19.95 -4.61
C GLN A 2 9.19 21.46 -4.54
N GLU A 3 8.14 22.25 -4.34
CA GLU A 3 8.23 23.70 -4.20
C GLU A 3 9.19 24.12 -3.08
N VAL A 4 9.18 23.42 -1.94
CA VAL A 4 10.06 23.73 -0.80
C VAL A 4 11.53 23.45 -1.14
N TYR A 5 11.82 22.37 -1.86
CA TYR A 5 13.20 22.03 -2.25
C TYR A 5 13.73 22.94 -3.36
N ARG A 6 12.88 23.30 -4.33
CA ARG A 6 13.22 24.27 -5.38
C ARG A 6 13.52 25.65 -4.77
N LEU A 7 12.72 26.08 -3.78
CA LEU A 7 12.95 27.33 -3.04
C LEU A 7 14.27 27.34 -2.27
N GLN A 8 14.80 26.17 -1.90
CA GLN A 8 16.10 26.01 -1.23
C GLN A 8 17.27 25.78 -2.19
N GLY A 9 17.04 25.87 -3.51
CA GLY A 9 18.07 25.67 -4.53
C GLY A 9 18.54 24.22 -4.69
N VAL A 10 17.85 23.26 -4.06
CA VAL A 10 18.18 21.84 -4.14
C VAL A 10 17.29 21.17 -5.19
N ASN A 11 17.91 20.66 -6.25
CA ASN A 11 17.20 19.95 -7.30
C ASN A 11 17.05 18.48 -6.91
N ILE A 12 15.81 18.01 -6.72
CA ILE A 12 15.49 16.61 -6.40
C ILE A 12 14.71 16.03 -7.57
N ASN A 13 15.15 14.87 -8.06
CA ASN A 13 14.41 14.14 -9.08
C ASN A 13 13.11 13.54 -8.49
N ASP A 14 12.00 13.78 -9.18
CA ASP A 14 10.66 13.31 -8.85
C ASP A 14 10.59 11.81 -8.53
N LYS A 15 11.44 11.00 -9.17
CA LYS A 15 11.53 9.56 -8.93
C LYS A 15 11.88 9.22 -7.47
N HIS A 16 12.63 10.07 -6.76
CA HIS A 16 12.91 9.86 -5.33
C HIS A 16 11.64 10.03 -4.49
N ILE A 17 10.86 11.07 -4.76
CA ILE A 17 9.60 11.33 -4.05
C ILE A 17 8.60 10.23 -4.37
N GLU A 18 8.53 9.80 -5.63
CA GLU A 18 7.68 8.68 -6.06
C GLU A 18 7.98 7.39 -5.29
N VAL A 19 9.26 7.03 -5.16
CA VAL A 19 9.68 5.84 -4.43
C VAL A 19 9.30 5.93 -2.95
N ILE A 20 9.44 7.10 -2.32
CA ILE A 20 9.04 7.31 -0.92
C ILE A 20 7.52 7.15 -0.77
N VAL A 21 6.74 7.83 -1.61
CA VAL A 21 5.27 7.75 -1.57
C VAL A 21 4.79 6.32 -1.83
N ARG A 22 5.46 5.58 -2.73
CA ARG A 22 5.17 4.17 -2.97
C ARG A 22 5.35 3.31 -1.71
N GLN A 23 6.40 3.56 -0.92
CA GLN A 23 6.59 2.86 0.36
C GLN A 23 5.54 3.24 1.40
N MET A 24 5.09 4.50 1.41
CA MET A 24 4.02 4.96 2.31
C MET A 24 2.65 4.35 2.00
N LEU A 25 2.39 3.94 0.74
CA LEU A 25 1.14 3.34 0.25
C LEU A 25 1.20 1.81 0.13
N ARG A 26 2.20 1.16 0.74
CA ARG A 26 2.42 -0.30 0.64
C ARG A 26 1.36 -1.12 1.36
N TRP A 27 0.61 -0.53 2.28
CA TRP A 27 -0.34 -1.23 3.14
C TRP A 27 -1.77 -1.07 2.66
N VAL A 28 -2.55 -2.14 2.78
CA VAL A 28 -3.97 -2.19 2.45
C VAL A 28 -4.73 -2.62 3.70
N LYS A 29 -5.82 -1.93 4.01
CA LYS A 29 -6.74 -2.30 5.07
C LYS A 29 -7.94 -3.04 4.49
N ILE A 30 -8.22 -4.24 5.01
CA ILE A 30 -9.33 -5.05 4.53
C ILE A 30 -10.66 -4.51 5.06
N ARG A 31 -11.59 -4.24 4.15
CA ARG A 31 -12.98 -3.83 4.43
C ARG A 31 -13.93 -5.02 4.38
N GLU A 32 -13.78 -5.85 3.36
CA GLU A 32 -14.57 -7.07 3.15
C GLU A 32 -13.62 -8.22 2.84
N VAL A 33 -13.80 -9.35 3.50
CA VAL A 33 -12.90 -10.50 3.38
C VAL A 33 -13.25 -11.42 2.20
N GLY A 34 -14.51 -11.47 1.78
CA GLY A 34 -14.96 -12.43 0.77
C GLY A 34 -14.63 -13.87 1.18
N ASP A 35 -14.06 -14.64 0.24
CA ASP A 35 -13.57 -16.01 0.43
C ASP A 35 -12.05 -16.08 0.66
N THR A 36 -11.39 -14.94 0.93
CA THR A 36 -9.96 -14.90 1.24
C THR A 36 -9.68 -15.29 2.68
N ASP A 37 -8.42 -15.63 2.97
CA ASP A 37 -7.95 -15.93 4.32
C ASP A 37 -7.67 -14.67 5.18
N PHE A 38 -8.15 -13.49 4.76
CA PHE A 38 -7.97 -12.24 5.49
C PHE A 38 -8.97 -12.06 6.63
N LEU A 39 -8.61 -11.21 7.59
CA LEU A 39 -9.51 -10.74 8.64
C LEU A 39 -10.02 -9.32 8.32
N MET A 40 -11.25 -9.04 8.73
CA MET A 40 -11.81 -7.70 8.64
C MET A 40 -10.96 -6.71 9.45
N GLU A 41 -10.69 -5.53 8.88
CA GLU A 41 -9.81 -4.49 9.44
C GLU A 41 -8.32 -4.90 9.56
N GLU A 42 -7.91 -6.07 9.05
CA GLU A 42 -6.51 -6.47 8.96
C GLU A 42 -5.74 -5.50 8.06
N GLN A 43 -4.51 -5.17 8.46
CA GLN A 43 -3.56 -4.41 7.65
C GLN A 43 -2.58 -5.39 7.04
N VAL A 44 -2.64 -5.52 5.72
CA VAL A 44 -1.81 -6.45 4.97
C VAL A 44 -0.95 -5.71 3.96
N ASP A 45 0.17 -6.32 3.61
CA ASP A 45 1.01 -5.87 2.52
C ASP A 45 0.23 -5.97 1.19
N ARG A 46 0.35 -4.94 0.35
CA ARG A 46 -0.31 -4.87 -0.95
C ARG A 46 -0.01 -6.07 -1.84
N PHE A 47 1.21 -6.60 -1.84
CA PHE A 47 1.57 -7.78 -2.64
C PHE A 47 0.86 -9.03 -2.13
N ARG A 48 0.76 -9.22 -0.81
CA ARG A 48 -0.01 -10.33 -0.21
C ARG A 48 -1.50 -10.20 -0.52
N TYR A 49 -2.05 -8.99 -0.44
CA TYR A 49 -3.43 -8.69 -0.85
C TYR A 49 -3.70 -9.06 -2.31
N GLU A 50 -2.84 -8.62 -3.23
CA GLU A 50 -2.98 -8.88 -4.66
C GLU A 50 -2.81 -10.36 -5.02
N ASP A 51 -1.92 -11.08 -4.33
CA ASP A 51 -1.68 -12.51 -4.56
C ASP A 51 -2.85 -13.37 -4.08
N GLU A 52 -3.34 -13.10 -2.88
CA GLU A 52 -4.47 -13.83 -2.30
C GLU A 52 -5.77 -13.58 -3.08
N ASN A 53 -6.02 -12.33 -3.49
CA ASN A 53 -7.16 -12.03 -4.35
C ASN A 53 -7.06 -12.71 -5.71
N ARG A 54 -5.85 -12.84 -6.28
CA ARG A 54 -5.65 -13.59 -7.53
C ARG A 54 -5.99 -15.06 -7.35
N ARG A 55 -5.51 -15.68 -6.28
CA ARG A 55 -5.83 -17.07 -5.92
C ARG A 55 -7.34 -17.30 -5.81
N VAL A 56 -8.05 -16.41 -5.12
CA VAL A 56 -9.50 -16.53 -4.95
C VAL A 56 -10.25 -16.31 -6.27
N ALA A 57 -9.83 -15.32 -7.07
CA ALA A 57 -10.41 -15.06 -8.38
C ALA A 57 -10.24 -16.24 -9.36
N GLU A 58 -9.07 -16.90 -9.35
CA GLU A 58 -8.82 -18.10 -10.17
C GLU A 58 -9.75 -19.27 -9.78
N ASN A 59 -10.12 -19.36 -8.50
CA ASN A 59 -11.06 -20.34 -7.99
C ASN A 59 -12.53 -19.90 -8.13
N SER A 60 -12.82 -18.80 -8.84
CA SER A 60 -14.16 -18.22 -9.00
C SER A 60 -14.85 -17.84 -7.67
N GLY A 61 -14.06 -17.56 -6.62
CA GLY A 61 -14.56 -17.07 -5.34
C GLY A 61 -14.66 -15.55 -5.29
N GLN A 62 -15.23 -15.03 -4.19
CA GLN A 62 -15.35 -13.60 -3.94
C GLN A 62 -14.04 -13.03 -3.36
N THR A 63 -13.40 -12.11 -4.09
CA THR A 63 -12.16 -11.46 -3.65
C THR A 63 -12.39 -10.50 -2.47
N ALA A 64 -11.36 -10.26 -1.67
CA ALA A 64 -11.40 -9.25 -0.61
C ALA A 64 -11.38 -7.83 -1.17
N VAL A 65 -12.16 -6.95 -0.55
CA VAL A 65 -12.16 -5.51 -0.81
C VAL A 65 -11.30 -4.83 0.24
N GLY A 66 -10.29 -4.08 -0.20
CA GLY A 66 -9.39 -3.34 0.68
C GLY A 66 -9.18 -1.90 0.24
N GLU A 67 -8.86 -1.04 1.20
CA GLU A 67 -8.53 0.37 0.97
C GLU A 67 -7.04 0.62 1.21
N PRO A 68 -6.32 1.31 0.31
CA PRO A 68 -4.93 1.69 0.54
C PRO A 68 -4.79 2.57 1.78
N LEU A 69 -3.82 2.26 2.62
CA LEU A 69 -3.45 3.07 3.77
C LEU A 69 -2.20 3.90 3.46
N LEU A 70 -2.32 5.21 3.66
CA LEU A 70 -1.16 6.09 3.68
C LEU A 70 -0.55 6.11 5.09
N LEU A 71 0.58 5.42 5.25
CA LEU A 71 1.32 5.41 6.51
C LEU A 71 2.49 6.42 6.46
N GLY A 72 2.78 7.03 7.61
CA GLY A 72 4.01 7.81 7.78
C GLY A 72 5.25 6.92 7.60
N ILE A 73 6.34 7.51 7.11
CA ILE A 73 7.58 6.77 6.76
C ILE A 73 8.10 5.87 7.89
N THR A 74 8.06 6.33 9.14
CA THR A 74 8.52 5.58 10.31
C THR A 74 7.68 4.34 10.57
N LYS A 75 6.36 4.46 10.40
CA LYS A 75 5.45 3.32 10.58
C LYS A 75 5.59 2.34 9.41
N ALA A 76 5.66 2.85 8.18
CA ALA A 76 5.88 2.04 7.00
C ALA A 76 7.20 1.24 7.06
N SER A 77 8.28 1.81 7.62
CA SER A 77 9.57 1.10 7.75
C SER A 77 9.57 0.00 8.80
N LEU A 78 8.84 0.18 9.91
CA LEU A 78 8.80 -0.78 11.01
C LEU A 78 7.91 -2.00 10.73
N SER A 79 6.99 -1.88 9.77
CA SER A 79 6.04 -2.95 9.44
C SER A 79 6.56 -3.91 8.35
N THR A 80 7.84 -3.82 7.95
CA THR A 80 8.43 -4.61 6.85
C THR A 80 8.29 -6.12 7.00
#